data_AF-A0A376DQP5-F1
#
_entry.id   AF-A0A376DQP5-F1
#
_cell.length_a   1.000
_cell.length_b   1.000
_cell.length_c   1.000
_cell.angle_alpha   90.00
_cell.angle_beta   90.00
_cell.angle_gamma   90.00
#
_symmetry.space_group_name_H-M   'P 1'
#
loop_
_entity.id
_entity.type
_entity.pdbx_description
1 polymer ?
#
loop_
_entity_poly.entity_id
_entity_poly.type
_entity_poly.pdbx_seq_one_letter_code
_entity_poly.pdbx_strand_id
1 'polypeptide(L)'
;MAYSGEQLDVVSNIFFNLNSAETSDEIQKLAQEISPLLTEYSSKISQNEPLFNKIKKVYDEKEQYHLNEEQNMLLNETYKGFVRSGALLNEADKEKLQKINMDLSLKSLQFGQNVLASTNAYFKQITNKEDLAGIPGGYSRPICGGSERKGT
;
A
#
# COMPACT_ATOMS: atom_id res chain seq x y z
N MET A 1 5.08 1.19 -19.11
CA MET A 1 5.33 1.46 -17.68
C MET A 1 5.51 2.95 -17.42
N ALA A 2 6.46 3.64 -18.04
CA ALA A 2 6.63 5.10 -17.81
C ALA A 2 5.46 5.99 -18.27
N TYR A 3 4.60 5.52 -19.18
CA TYR A 3 3.46 6.29 -19.74
C TYR A 3 2.14 5.49 -19.82
N SER A 4 2.09 4.30 -19.22
CA SER A 4 0.92 3.42 -19.29
C SER A 4 0.35 3.24 -17.89
N GLY A 5 -0.97 3.37 -17.72
CA GLY A 5 -1.59 3.23 -16.41
C GLY A 5 -1.68 4.52 -15.61
N GLU A 6 -1.27 5.67 -16.16
CA GLU A 6 -1.26 6.97 -15.49
C GLU A 6 -2.62 7.31 -14.83
N GLN A 7 -3.73 7.11 -15.55
CA GLN A 7 -5.06 7.36 -14.98
C GLN A 7 -5.37 6.44 -13.78
N LEU A 8 -5.00 5.16 -13.87
CA LEU A 8 -5.19 4.20 -12.78
C LEU A 8 -4.31 4.58 -11.59
N ASP A 9 -3.05 4.98 -11.83
CA ASP A 9 -2.11 5.39 -10.79
C ASP A 9 -2.62 6.64 -10.07
N VAL A 10 -3.07 7.66 -10.81
CA VAL A 10 -3.62 8.90 -10.24
C VAL A 10 -4.83 8.60 -9.36
N VAL A 11 -5.81 7.85 -9.88
CA VAL A 11 -7.03 7.53 -9.13
C VAL A 11 -6.72 6.66 -7.91
N SER A 12 -5.85 5.67 -8.05
CA SER A 12 -5.45 4.79 -6.94
C SER A 12 -4.72 5.58 -5.85
N ASN A 13 -3.82 6.48 -6.23
CA ASN A 13 -3.07 7.31 -5.28
C ASN A 13 -4.00 8.23 -4.49
N ILE A 14 -4.96 8.89 -5.16
CA ILE A 14 -5.96 9.74 -4.49
C ILE A 14 -6.80 8.89 -3.53
N PHE A 15 -7.28 7.74 -3.99
CA PHE A 15 -8.12 6.86 -3.19
C PHE A 15 -7.40 6.36 -1.93
N PHE A 16 -6.18 5.83 -2.06
CA PHE A 16 -5.42 5.32 -0.91
C PHE A 16 -4.89 6.45 0.00
N ASN A 17 -4.68 7.65 -0.54
CA ASN A 17 -4.41 8.83 0.28
C ASN A 17 -5.61 9.17 1.18
N LEU A 18 -6.82 9.23 0.62
CA LEU A 18 -8.05 9.45 1.39
C LEU A 18 -8.28 8.32 2.40
N ASN A 19 -8.13 7.05 1.99
CA ASN A 19 -8.25 5.91 2.90
C ASN A 19 -7.24 5.93 4.05
N SER A 20 -6.11 6.63 3.90
CA SER A 20 -5.13 6.77 4.97
C SER A 20 -5.39 7.98 5.87
N ALA A 21 -5.86 9.10 5.32
CA ALA A 21 -5.94 10.37 6.02
C ALA A 21 -7.33 10.69 6.57
N GLU A 22 -8.38 10.34 5.82
CA GLU A 22 -9.78 10.69 6.09
C GLU A 22 -10.68 9.53 5.64
N THR A 23 -10.51 8.37 6.30
CA THR A 23 -11.22 7.15 5.93
C THR A 23 -12.63 7.10 6.52
N SER A 24 -13.49 6.28 5.92
CA SER A 24 -14.83 5.96 6.39
C SER A 24 -15.11 4.46 6.20
N ASP A 25 -16.20 3.95 6.77
CA ASP A 25 -16.62 2.56 6.59
C ASP A 25 -16.81 2.22 5.10
N GLU A 26 -17.33 3.15 4.30
CA GLU A 26 -17.49 2.99 2.86
C GLU A 26 -16.14 2.93 2.14
N ILE A 27 -15.20 3.83 2.46
CA ILE A 27 -13.86 3.83 1.85
C ILE A 27 -13.10 2.56 2.23
N GLN A 28 -13.20 2.11 3.48
CA GLN A 28 -12.55 0.89 3.95
C GLN A 28 -13.10 -0.36 3.24
N LYS A 29 -14.42 -0.45 3.08
CA LYS A 29 -15.05 -1.55 2.34
C LYS A 29 -14.60 -1.54 0.87
N LEU A 30 -14.62 -0.37 0.24
CA LEU A 30 -14.18 -0.23 -1.14
C LEU A 30 -12.70 -0.59 -1.32
N ALA A 31 -11.84 -0.27 -0.35
CA ALA A 31 -10.44 -0.67 -0.36
C ALA A 31 -10.27 -2.19 -0.35
N GLN A 32 -11.10 -2.92 0.42
CA GLN A 32 -11.09 -4.39 0.43
C GLN A 32 -11.51 -4.99 -0.91
N GLU A 33 -12.42 -4.34 -1.64
CA GLU A 33 -12.88 -4.78 -2.96
C GLU A 33 -11.85 -4.47 -4.07
N ILE A 34 -11.24 -3.28 -4.04
CA ILE A 34 -10.33 -2.81 -5.10
C ILE A 34 -8.93 -3.45 -4.98
N SER A 35 -8.42 -3.63 -3.76
CA SER A 35 -7.06 -4.13 -3.54
C SER A 35 -6.75 -5.47 -4.22
N PRO A 36 -7.63 -6.49 -4.17
CA PRO A 36 -7.44 -7.73 -4.93
C PRO A 36 -7.37 -7.51 -6.44
N LEU A 37 -8.21 -6.64 -7.00
CA LEU A 37 -8.25 -6.34 -8.43
C LEU A 37 -6.96 -5.68 -8.90
N LEU A 38 -6.44 -4.72 -8.14
CA LEU A 38 -5.16 -4.06 -8.42
C LEU A 38 -3.99 -5.04 -8.31
N THR A 39 -4.03 -5.94 -7.32
CA THR A 39 -3.00 -6.98 -7.14
C THR A 39 -2.99 -7.97 -8.30
N GLU A 40 -4.17 -8.38 -8.75
CA GLU A 40 -4.33 -9.25 -9.92
C GLU A 40 -3.80 -8.56 -11.19
N TYR A 41 -4.20 -7.31 -11.42
CA TYR A 41 -3.76 -6.51 -12.56
C TYR A 41 -2.24 -6.34 -12.60
N SER A 42 -1.63 -5.98 -11.47
CA SER A 42 -0.18 -5.84 -11.35
C SER A 42 0.57 -7.17 -11.57
N SER A 43 0.03 -8.27 -11.06
CA SER A 43 0.59 -9.62 -11.28
C SER A 43 0.56 -10.00 -12.76
N LYS A 44 -0.56 -9.73 -13.46
CA LYS A 44 -0.69 -10.00 -14.91
C LYS A 44 0.34 -9.24 -15.74
N ILE A 45 0.69 -8.01 -15.37
CA ILE A 45 1.71 -7.22 -16.07
C ILE A 45 3.10 -7.76 -15.78
N SER A 46 3.42 -7.89 -14.49
CA SER A 46 4.77 -8.25 -14.04
C SER A 46 5.17 -9.69 -14.34
N GLN A 47 4.20 -10.58 -14.53
CA GLN A 47 4.41 -11.98 -14.92
C GLN A 47 4.12 -12.25 -16.40
N ASN A 48 3.86 -11.21 -17.20
CA ASN A 48 3.67 -11.34 -18.64
C ASN A 48 4.97 -11.74 -19.33
N GLU A 49 5.06 -13.02 -19.73
CA GLU A 49 6.27 -13.59 -20.32
C GLU A 49 6.69 -12.91 -21.64
N PRO A 50 5.79 -12.65 -22.62
CA PRO A 50 6.16 -11.92 -23.83
C PRO A 50 6.75 -10.52 -23.56
N LEU A 51 6.20 -9.81 -22.57
CA LEU A 51 6.70 -8.50 -22.16
C LEU A 51 8.07 -8.61 -21.48
N PHE A 52 8.21 -9.54 -20.54
CA PHE A 52 9.47 -9.76 -19.84
C PHE A 52 10.59 -10.17 -20.80
N ASN A 53 10.31 -11.02 -21.79
CA ASN A 53 11.30 -11.43 -22.79
C ASN A 53 11.84 -10.26 -23.60
N LYS A 54 11.01 -9.25 -23.92
CA LYS A 54 11.48 -8.03 -24.58
C LYS A 54 12.42 -7.21 -23.68
N ILE A 55 12.07 -7.07 -22.41
CA ILE A 55 12.89 -6.34 -21.42
C ILE A 55 14.21 -7.07 -21.18
N LYS A 56 14.15 -8.40 -21.00
CA LYS A 56 15.31 -9.26 -20.81
C LYS A 56 16.26 -9.16 -22.01
N LYS A 57 15.75 -9.17 -23.23
CA LYS A 57 16.58 -9.01 -24.42
C LYS A 57 17.39 -7.71 -24.38
N VAL A 58 16.72 -6.57 -24.13
CA VAL A 58 17.39 -5.26 -24.03
C VAL A 58 18.40 -5.25 -22.88
N TYR A 59 18.06 -5.90 -21.76
CA TYR A 59 18.94 -6.03 -20.60
C TYR A 59 20.20 -6.87 -20.89
N ASP A 60 20.05 -8.01 -21.55
CA ASP A 60 21.14 -8.91 -21.92
C ASP A 60 22.09 -8.26 -22.95
N GLU A 61 21.52 -7.46 -23.86
CA GLU A 61 22.24 -6.74 -24.92
C GLU A 61 22.67 -5.33 -24.51
N LYS A 62 22.55 -4.95 -23.22
CA LYS A 62 22.70 -3.57 -22.75
C LYS A 62 24.02 -2.90 -23.14
N GLU A 63 25.11 -3.67 -23.20
CA GLU A 63 26.45 -3.19 -23.56
C GLU A 63 26.55 -2.73 -25.03
N GLN A 64 25.60 -3.16 -25.88
CA GLN A 64 25.49 -2.72 -27.28
C GLN A 64 24.81 -1.36 -27.42
N TYR A 65 24.09 -0.92 -26.38
CA TYR A 65 23.41 0.35 -26.37
C TYR A 65 24.28 1.38 -25.62
N HIS A 66 24.55 2.52 -26.25
CA HIS A 66 25.23 3.64 -25.60
C HIS A 66 24.27 4.39 -24.66
N LEU A 67 23.79 3.71 -23.61
CA LEU A 67 22.86 4.25 -22.63
C LEU A 67 23.58 5.22 -21.69
N ASN A 68 22.91 6.32 -21.35
CA ASN A 68 23.38 7.18 -20.27
C ASN A 68 23.14 6.52 -18.89
N GLU A 69 23.60 7.16 -17.82
CA GLU A 69 23.51 6.61 -16.46
C GLU A 69 22.05 6.38 -16.02
N GLU A 70 21.16 7.35 -16.25
CA GLU A 70 19.74 7.26 -15.89
C GLU A 70 19.02 6.14 -16.64
N GLN A 71 19.30 5.99 -17.94
CA GLN A 71 18.74 4.94 -18.78
C GLN A 71 19.22 3.55 -18.34
N ASN A 72 20.50 3.41 -18.00
CA ASN A 72 21.04 2.19 -17.43
C ASN A 72 20.38 1.84 -16.10
N MET A 73 20.18 2.82 -15.23
CA MET A 73 19.49 2.63 -13.96
C MET A 73 18.05 2.19 -14.17
N LEU A 74 17.31 2.88 -15.05
CA LEU A 74 15.94 2.53 -15.41
C LEU A 74 15.84 1.09 -15.94
N LEU A 75 16.72 0.70 -16.85
CA LEU A 75 16.76 -0.66 -17.40
C LEU A 75 17.03 -1.70 -16.31
N ASN A 76 18.01 -1.44 -15.44
CA ASN A 76 18.38 -2.34 -14.34
C ASN A 76 17.22 -2.51 -13.35
N GLU A 77 16.60 -1.41 -12.90
CA GLU A 77 15.51 -1.47 -11.93
C GLU A 77 14.23 -2.06 -12.53
N THR A 78 13.96 -1.77 -13.81
CA THR A 78 12.84 -2.42 -14.53
C THR A 78 13.05 -3.93 -14.58
N TYR A 79 14.22 -4.40 -15.03
CA TYR A 79 14.52 -5.83 -15.10
C TYR A 79 14.41 -6.51 -13.73
N LYS A 80 15.05 -5.95 -12.70
CA LYS A 80 14.98 -6.47 -11.33
C LYS A 80 13.55 -6.49 -10.80
N GLY A 81 12.74 -5.48 -11.10
CA GLY A 81 11.34 -5.40 -10.73
C GLY A 81 10.57 -6.62 -11.23
N PHE A 82 10.66 -6.94 -12.52
CA PHE A 82 10.03 -8.13 -13.11
C PHE A 82 10.53 -9.43 -12.47
N VAL A 83 11.85 -9.57 -12.27
CA VAL A 83 12.42 -10.77 -11.64
C VAL A 83 11.88 -10.96 -10.22
N ARG A 84 11.85 -9.88 -9.41
CA ARG A 84 11.32 -9.90 -8.03
C ARG A 84 9.82 -10.18 -7.97
N SER A 85 9.08 -9.77 -9.00
CA SER A 85 7.65 -10.08 -9.16
C SER A 85 7.38 -11.49 -9.71
N GLY A 86 8.42 -12.28 -9.95
CA GLY A 86 8.29 -13.69 -10.32
C GLY A 86 8.24 -13.96 -11.82
N ALA A 87 8.70 -13.04 -12.68
CA ALA A 87 8.70 -13.26 -14.13
C ALA A 87 9.48 -14.50 -14.58
N LEU A 88 10.50 -14.92 -13.81
CA LEU A 88 11.33 -16.11 -14.06
C LEU A 88 10.79 -17.40 -13.41
N LEU A 89 9.68 -17.34 -12.69
CA LEU A 89 9.08 -18.52 -12.05
C LEU A 89 8.38 -19.41 -13.09
N ASN A 90 8.22 -20.68 -12.75
CA ASN A 90 7.31 -21.56 -13.49
C ASN A 90 5.84 -21.18 -13.21
N GLU A 91 4.90 -21.68 -14.02
CA GLU A 91 3.49 -21.30 -13.91
C GLU A 91 2.87 -21.63 -12.54
N ALA A 92 3.20 -22.78 -11.94
CA ALA A 92 2.68 -23.16 -10.63
C ALA A 92 3.17 -22.21 -9.52
N ASP A 93 4.43 -21.78 -9.59
CA ASP A 93 5.02 -20.85 -8.63
C ASP A 93 4.53 -19.41 -8.86
N LYS A 94 4.23 -19.02 -10.11
CA LYS A 94 3.58 -17.73 -10.44
C LYS A 94 2.19 -17.64 -9.81
N GLU A 95 1.36 -18.69 -9.98
CA GLU A 95 0.03 -18.77 -9.36
C GLU A 95 0.11 -18.71 -7.82
N LYS A 96 1.10 -19.41 -7.24
CA LYS A 96 1.32 -19.39 -5.79
C LYS A 96 1.71 -17.99 -5.31
N LEU A 97 2.63 -17.32 -6.01
CA LEU A 97 3.03 -15.95 -5.68
C LEU A 97 1.86 -14.96 -5.81
N GLN A 98 1.02 -15.12 -6.83
CA GLN A 98 -0.17 -14.29 -7.00
C GLN A 98 -1.13 -14.42 -5.82
N LYS A 99 -1.41 -15.66 -5.37
CA LYS A 99 -2.26 -15.91 -4.18
C LYS A 99 -1.67 -15.27 -2.91
N ILE A 100 -0.35 -15.43 -2.71
CA ILE A 100 0.36 -14.82 -1.57
C ILE A 100 0.22 -13.29 -1.60
N ASN A 101 0.41 -12.66 -2.76
CA ASN A 101 0.30 -11.21 -2.90
C ASN A 101 -1.13 -10.71 -2.62
N MET A 102 -2.15 -11.44 -3.09
CA MET A 102 -3.56 -11.12 -2.80
C MET A 102 -3.84 -11.18 -1.29
N ASP A 103 -3.41 -12.26 -0.63
CA ASP A 103 -3.59 -12.43 0.82
C ASP A 103 -2.86 -11.35 1.62
N LEU A 104 -1.62 -11.01 1.23
CA LEU A 104 -0.83 -9.95 1.87
C LEU A 104 -1.49 -8.59 1.72
N SER A 105 -2.03 -8.27 0.54
CA SER A 105 -2.74 -7.02 0.26
C SER A 105 -3.95 -6.84 1.19
N LEU A 106 -4.79 -7.87 1.29
CA LEU A 106 -5.96 -7.86 2.17
C LEU A 106 -5.58 -7.80 3.65
N LYS A 107 -4.60 -8.61 4.08
CA LYS A 107 -4.15 -8.62 5.48
C LYS A 107 -3.54 -7.29 5.91
N SER A 108 -2.83 -6.61 5.00
CA SER A 108 -2.24 -5.30 5.29
C SER A 108 -3.32 -4.24 5.49
N LEU A 109 -4.37 -4.24 4.66
CA LEU A 109 -5.54 -3.38 4.86
C LEU A 109 -6.24 -3.67 6.19
N GLN A 110 -6.52 -4.95 6.46
CA GLN A 110 -7.19 -5.36 7.70
C GLN A 110 -6.40 -4.95 8.95
N PHE A 111 -5.07 -5.05 8.89
CA PHE A 111 -4.21 -4.61 9.98
C PHE A 111 -4.38 -3.11 10.25
N GLY A 112 -4.36 -2.27 9.22
CA GLY A 112 -4.58 -0.82 9.36
C GLY A 112 -5.96 -0.50 9.96
N GLN A 113 -7.01 -1.17 9.48
CA GLN A 113 -8.37 -1.03 10.00
C GLN A 113 -8.46 -1.41 11.48
N ASN A 114 -7.84 -2.53 11.87
CA ASN A 114 -7.82 -2.99 13.26
C ASN A 114 -7.08 -2.01 14.18
N VAL A 115 -5.95 -1.45 13.74
CA VAL A 115 -5.19 -0.46 14.52
C VAL A 115 -6.01 0.81 14.73
N LEU A 116 -6.65 1.32 13.67
CA LEU A 116 -7.52 2.51 13.76
C LEU A 116 -8.70 2.25 14.70
N ALA A 117 -9.40 1.12 14.53
CA ALA A 117 -10.52 0.73 15.37
C ALA A 117 -10.11 0.59 16.85
N SER A 118 -8.97 -0.06 17.13
CA SER A 118 -8.45 -0.20 18.49
C SER A 118 -8.09 1.14 19.11
N THR A 119 -7.44 2.03 18.35
CA THR A 119 -7.07 3.37 18.80
C THR A 119 -8.31 4.22 19.09
N ASN A 120 -9.32 4.15 18.22
CA ASN A 120 -10.58 4.88 18.38
C ASN A 120 -11.45 4.30 19.51
N ALA A 121 -11.42 2.99 19.75
CA ALA A 121 -12.15 2.36 20.85
C ALA A 121 -11.53 2.69 22.22
N TYR A 122 -10.21 2.88 22.29
CA TYR A 122 -9.55 3.19 23.54
C TYR A 122 -9.97 4.57 24.08
N PHE A 123 -10.38 4.59 25.34
CA PHE A 123 -10.47 5.80 26.15
C PHE A 123 -10.18 5.43 27.60
N LYS A 124 -9.59 6.35 28.35
CA LYS A 124 -9.40 6.23 29.80
C LYS A 124 -10.26 7.28 30.46
N GLN A 125 -11.33 6.84 31.12
CA GLN A 125 -12.15 7.73 31.93
C GLN A 125 -11.37 8.12 33.19
N ILE A 126 -11.15 9.42 33.38
CA ILE A 126 -10.49 9.96 34.58
C ILE A 126 -11.54 10.79 35.32
N THR A 127 -11.96 10.30 36.48
CA THR A 127 -13.00 10.94 37.29
C THR A 127 -12.41 11.77 38.43
N ASN A 128 -11.23 11.41 38.94
CA ASN A 128 -10.51 12.21 39.93
C ASN A 128 -9.58 13.21 39.24
N LYS A 129 -9.75 14.50 39.55
CA LYS A 129 -8.90 15.58 39.02
C LYS A 129 -7.45 15.48 39.49
N GLU A 130 -7.20 14.85 40.64
CA GLU A 130 -5.85 14.65 41.19
C GLU A 130 -5.02 13.68 40.34
N ASP A 131 -5.65 12.76 39.60
CA ASP A 131 -4.96 11.85 38.67
C ASP A 131 -4.35 12.58 37.45
N LEU A 132 -4.69 13.87 37.28
CA LEU A 132 -4.09 14.77 36.27
C LEU A 132 -2.93 15.60 36.83
N ALA A 133 -2.53 15.39 38.09
CA ALA A 133 -1.40 16.10 38.69
C ALA A 133 -0.11 15.89 37.87
N GLY A 134 0.58 16.98 37.53
CA GLY A 134 1.79 16.96 36.71
C GLY A 134 1.55 17.15 35.19
N ILE A 135 0.30 17.15 34.73
CA ILE A 135 -0.03 17.46 33.33
C ILE A 135 -0.18 18.98 33.14
N PRO A 136 0.54 19.63 32.20
CA PRO A 136 0.42 21.07 31.97
C PRO A 136 -1.00 21.46 31.53
N GLY A 137 -1.47 22.64 31.96
CA GLY A 137 -2.85 23.09 31.72
C GLY A 137 -3.29 23.25 30.26
N GLY A 138 -2.34 23.26 29.31
CA GLY A 138 -2.65 23.20 27.88
C GLY A 138 -3.26 21.86 27.44
N TYR A 139 -2.96 20.78 28.16
CA TYR A 139 -3.41 19.43 27.85
C TYR A 139 -4.65 19.00 28.64
N SER A 140 -4.99 19.68 29.75
CA SER A 140 -6.16 19.32 30.56
C SER A 140 -7.50 19.63 29.88
N ARG A 141 -7.59 20.73 29.12
CA ARG A 141 -8.80 21.10 28.36
C ARG A 141 -9.16 20.10 27.24
N PRO A 142 -8.22 19.69 26.37
CA PRO A 142 -8.48 18.64 25.36
C PRO A 142 -8.92 17.30 25.94
N ILE A 143 -8.42 16.92 27.13
CA ILE A 143 -8.79 15.68 27.81
C ILE A 143 -10.27 15.71 28.22
N CYS A 144 -10.75 16.82 28.81
CA CYS A 144 -12.17 16.98 29.14
C CYS A 144 -13.08 17.07 27.90
N GLY A 145 -12.67 17.75 26.82
CA GLY A 145 -13.47 17.81 25.59
C GLY A 145 -13.47 16.48 24.79
N GLY A 146 -12.54 15.57 25.08
CA GLY A 146 -12.50 14.23 24.50
C GLY A 146 -13.57 13.28 25.05
N SER A 147 -13.91 13.41 26.35
CA SER A 147 -14.93 12.57 26.99
C SER A 147 -16.35 12.93 26.54
N GLU A 148 -16.64 14.22 26.36
CA GLU A 148 -17.94 14.71 25.84
C GLU A 148 -18.24 14.20 24.42
N ARG A 149 -17.22 14.14 23.54
CA ARG A 149 -17.38 13.63 22.16
C ARG A 149 -17.63 12.12 22.08
N LYS A 150 -17.22 11.35 23.09
CA LYS A 150 -17.45 9.91 23.18
C LYS A 150 -18.70 9.55 24.00
N GLY A 151 -19.41 10.53 24.56
CA GLY A 151 -20.64 10.32 25.32
C GLY A 151 -20.44 9.67 26.69
N THR A 152 -19.29 9.87 27.33
CA THR A 152 -18.89 9.25 28.62
C THR A 152 -18.34 10.26 29.61
#